data_AF-A0A956CGI1-F1
#
_entry.id   AF-A0A956CGI1-F1
#
_cell.length_a   1.000
_cell.length_b   1.000
_cell.length_c   1.000
_cell.angle_alpha   90.00
_cell.angle_beta   90.00
_cell.angle_gamma   90.00
#
_symmetry.space_group_name_H-M   'P 1'
#
loop_
_entity.id
_entity.type
_entity.pdbx_description
1 polymer ?
#
loop_
_entity_poly.entity_id
_entity_poly.type
_entity_poly.pdbx_seq_one_letter_code
_entity_poly.pdbx_strand_id
1 'polypeptide(L)'
;FDQNDANFKFRRSASATTIVQAQGTVFHVPTIAVDTHIEGLTINALADTSTPGSSTYGVLHGGGAGKLYVRYNELDVGPGVAGTDGSNAPPPSSAFAPNGNNGQTGCEKSGVPSCANGGAAPNCPNPGGKGGNGGNEGQSGFQGSPGANGGGNGGPGGPPNGCTPFLSDPGTPGTPGGGGSNGSQGGSGAGGGSVGSSSASGYVPASGGAGSTGTGGKGGGGGGGGGGGSGSGLCIQAWDSGGGGGSGGCGGIGGGAGQSGGGGGGSFGVFAVGGTVIVTNNTITTKSGGKGGKGGNGGAGQSGGSGGSGGPHSDDSGPGGGGGPGGNGGAGGPGGGGGGGPSACLAHSAATQTTFTANSCTTGTPGFGGNGGTNGNAGSTGVAGPKIQVN
;
A
#
# COMPACT_ATOMS: atom_id res chain seq x y z
N PHE A 1 -35.80 45.97 1.43
CA PHE A 1 -35.42 46.97 2.44
C PHE A 1 -35.30 48.28 1.71
N ASP A 2 -36.36 49.08 1.68
CA ASP A 2 -36.28 50.41 1.07
C ASP A 2 -35.84 51.39 2.15
N GLN A 3 -34.55 51.74 2.17
CA GLN A 3 -34.04 52.74 3.10
C GLN A 3 -34.65 54.14 2.91
N ASN A 4 -35.41 54.36 1.83
CA ASN A 4 -36.03 55.64 1.52
C ASN A 4 -37.51 55.70 1.89
N ASP A 5 -38.13 54.60 2.35
CA ASP A 5 -39.52 54.62 2.82
C ASP A 5 -39.60 55.16 4.26
N ALA A 6 -40.05 56.41 4.38
CA ALA A 6 -40.22 57.09 5.66
C ALA A 6 -41.21 56.38 6.62
N ASN A 7 -42.13 55.58 6.09
CA ASN A 7 -43.16 54.85 6.84
C ASN A 7 -42.72 53.46 7.29
N PHE A 8 -41.51 53.03 6.96
CA PHE A 8 -40.98 51.75 7.38
C PHE A 8 -40.72 51.76 8.89
N LYS A 9 -41.62 51.10 9.64
CA LYS A 9 -41.66 51.15 11.12
C LYS A 9 -40.50 50.47 11.83
N PHE A 10 -39.62 49.76 11.11
CA PHE A 10 -38.47 49.07 11.67
C PHE A 10 -37.19 49.51 10.97
N ARG A 11 -36.41 50.40 11.60
CA ARG A 11 -35.11 50.82 11.07
C ARG A 11 -34.00 50.10 11.83
N ARG A 12 -33.04 49.51 11.11
CA ARG A 12 -31.82 49.01 11.74
C ARG A 12 -30.97 50.19 12.19
N SER A 13 -30.50 50.14 13.43
CA SER A 13 -29.43 51.05 13.89
C SER A 13 -28.18 50.82 13.03
N ALA A 14 -27.39 51.88 12.79
CA ALA A 14 -26.07 51.74 12.17
C ALA A 14 -25.11 50.87 12.99
N SER A 15 -25.41 50.66 14.29
CA SER A 15 -24.66 49.77 15.18
C SER A 15 -25.20 48.34 15.25
N ALA A 16 -26.31 48.03 14.58
CA ALA A 16 -26.91 46.69 14.63
C ALA A 16 -26.18 45.74 13.67
N THR A 17 -25.41 44.80 14.22
CA THR A 17 -24.74 43.73 13.48
C THR A 17 -25.65 42.51 13.32
N THR A 18 -25.58 41.84 12.17
CA THR A 18 -26.25 40.55 11.95
C THR A 18 -25.20 39.47 11.82
N ILE A 19 -25.22 38.52 12.75
CA ILE A 19 -24.29 37.41 12.76
C ILE A 19 -25.00 36.17 12.23
N VAL A 20 -24.42 35.53 11.23
CA VAL A 20 -24.84 34.22 10.73
C VAL A 20 -23.72 33.24 10.98
N GLN A 21 -24.03 32.13 11.66
CA GLN A 21 -23.03 31.16 12.10
C GLN A 21 -23.51 29.73 11.82
N ALA A 22 -22.61 28.90 11.30
CA ALA A 22 -22.84 27.48 11.07
C ALA A 22 -21.52 26.69 11.15
N GLN A 23 -21.62 25.38 11.34
CA GLN A 23 -20.49 24.46 11.16
C GLN A 23 -20.34 24.10 9.68
N GLY A 24 -19.10 23.97 9.20
CA GLY A 24 -18.77 23.71 7.81
C GLY A 24 -19.07 24.92 6.93
N THR A 25 -20.30 25.02 6.43
CA THR A 25 -20.72 26.06 5.45
C THR A 25 -21.77 26.97 6.04
N VAL A 26 -21.55 28.29 6.01
CA VAL A 26 -22.57 29.26 6.44
C VAL A 26 -23.60 29.51 5.35
N PHE A 27 -23.14 29.90 4.15
CA PHE A 27 -24.01 30.05 2.99
C PHE A 27 -23.67 29.03 1.91
N HIS A 28 -24.58 28.10 1.68
CA HIS A 28 -24.51 27.20 0.53
C HIS A 28 -25.48 27.69 -0.55
N VAL A 29 -24.91 28.12 -1.68
CA VAL A 29 -25.61 28.70 -2.83
C VAL A 29 -25.41 27.77 -4.03
N PRO A 30 -26.17 26.67 -4.15
CA PRO A 30 -25.92 25.62 -5.13
C PRO A 30 -26.15 26.08 -6.58
N THR A 31 -27.18 26.90 -6.81
CA THR A 31 -27.45 27.51 -8.12
C THR A 31 -28.19 28.84 -7.95
N ILE A 32 -27.92 29.81 -8.82
CA ILE A 32 -28.66 31.08 -8.88
C ILE A 32 -29.17 31.38 -10.29
N ALA A 33 -30.46 31.71 -10.39
CA ALA A 33 -31.10 32.08 -11.64
C ALA A 33 -31.10 33.60 -11.89
N VAL A 34 -31.02 34.39 -10.81
CA VAL A 34 -31.04 35.85 -10.83
C VAL A 34 -29.96 36.40 -9.91
N ASP A 35 -29.61 37.66 -10.10
CA ASP A 35 -28.65 38.36 -9.27
C ASP A 35 -29.04 38.25 -7.79
N THR A 36 -28.10 37.74 -6.99
CA THR A 36 -28.30 37.39 -5.59
C THR A 36 -27.23 38.07 -4.75
N HIS A 37 -27.62 38.59 -3.59
CA HIS A 37 -26.80 39.49 -2.79
C HIS A 37 -26.66 38.97 -1.35
N ILE A 38 -25.43 38.85 -0.88
CA ILE A 38 -25.06 38.58 0.53
C ILE A 38 -24.29 39.81 1.02
N GLU A 39 -24.94 40.64 1.83
CA GLU A 39 -24.43 41.99 2.16
C GLU A 39 -24.71 42.44 3.60
N GLY A 40 -23.72 43.14 4.19
CA GLY A 40 -23.87 43.76 5.50
C GLY A 40 -23.92 42.77 6.67
N LEU A 41 -23.31 41.60 6.52
CA LEU A 41 -23.35 40.51 7.51
C LEU A 41 -21.99 40.28 8.15
N THR A 42 -22.02 39.81 9.40
CA THR A 42 -20.91 39.08 10.02
C THR A 42 -21.16 37.58 9.83
N ILE A 43 -20.20 36.89 9.23
CA ILE A 43 -20.31 35.48 8.80
C ILE A 43 -19.25 34.69 9.57
N ASN A 44 -19.69 33.82 10.47
CA ASN A 44 -18.82 32.99 11.30
C ASN A 44 -18.94 31.52 10.87
N ALA A 45 -17.97 31.03 10.11
CA ALA A 45 -17.94 29.63 9.71
C ALA A 45 -17.08 28.83 10.71
N LEU A 46 -17.69 27.89 11.43
CA LEU A 46 -16.99 27.03 12.38
C LEU A 46 -16.54 25.74 11.68
N ALA A 47 -15.40 25.18 12.08
CA ALA A 47 -14.94 23.91 11.52
C ALA A 47 -15.91 22.76 11.86
N ASP A 48 -16.24 21.91 10.89
CA ASP A 48 -16.96 20.65 11.12
C ASP A 48 -15.98 19.51 11.38
N THR A 49 -15.62 19.31 12.65
CA THR A 49 -14.65 18.29 13.07
C THR A 49 -15.20 16.86 13.04
N SER A 50 -16.48 16.66 12.68
CA SER A 50 -17.08 15.32 12.62
C SER A 50 -16.56 14.49 11.44
N THR A 51 -16.10 15.17 10.39
CA THR A 51 -15.67 14.53 9.13
C THR A 51 -14.26 14.97 8.77
N PRO A 52 -13.26 14.09 8.90
CA PRO A 52 -11.87 14.38 8.49
C PRO A 52 -11.77 14.87 7.05
N GLY A 53 -10.85 15.80 6.80
CA GLY A 53 -10.68 16.42 5.49
C GLY A 53 -11.77 17.42 5.09
N SER A 54 -12.78 17.64 5.93
CA SER A 54 -13.83 18.64 5.64
C SER A 54 -13.28 20.05 5.60
N SER A 55 -13.84 20.83 4.70
CA SER A 55 -13.48 22.24 4.51
C SER A 55 -14.50 23.14 5.19
N THR A 56 -14.06 24.35 5.52
CA THR A 56 -14.88 25.38 6.16
C THR A 56 -15.09 26.52 5.18
N TYR A 57 -16.35 26.95 5.02
CA TYR A 57 -16.77 27.92 4.01
C TYR A 57 -17.62 29.04 4.64
N GLY A 58 -17.22 30.29 4.44
CA GLY A 58 -18.15 31.41 4.62
C GLY A 58 -19.27 31.35 3.59
N VAL A 59 -18.89 31.27 2.31
CA VAL A 59 -19.82 31.12 1.19
C VAL A 59 -19.32 30.02 0.24
N LEU A 60 -20.17 29.06 -0.07
CA LEU A 60 -19.95 28.06 -1.12
C LEU A 60 -20.94 28.30 -2.27
N HIS A 61 -20.42 28.64 -3.45
CA HIS A 61 -21.20 28.91 -4.64
C HIS A 61 -21.03 27.79 -5.68
N GLY A 62 -22.13 27.12 -6.02
CA GLY A 62 -22.15 26.04 -7.00
C GLY A 62 -22.23 26.51 -8.47
N GLY A 63 -22.72 27.73 -8.71
CA GLY A 63 -22.83 28.33 -10.04
C GLY A 63 -24.22 28.89 -10.35
N GLY A 64 -24.53 29.02 -11.65
CA GLY A 64 -25.81 29.55 -12.12
C GLY A 64 -25.65 30.64 -13.18
N ALA A 65 -26.78 31.15 -13.68
CA ALA A 65 -26.83 32.21 -14.69
C ALA A 65 -26.83 33.62 -14.07
N GLY A 66 -27.30 33.76 -12.83
CA GLY A 66 -27.23 35.01 -12.08
C GLY A 66 -25.83 35.32 -11.56
N LYS A 67 -25.61 36.56 -11.13
CA LYS A 67 -24.37 36.97 -10.45
C LYS A 67 -24.55 36.87 -8.94
N LEU A 68 -23.57 36.28 -8.26
CA LEU A 68 -23.51 36.31 -6.79
C LEU A 68 -22.67 37.49 -6.33
N TYR A 69 -23.28 38.43 -5.61
CA TYR A 69 -22.59 39.53 -4.95
C TYR A 69 -22.35 39.17 -3.48
N VAL A 70 -21.09 39.15 -3.07
CA VAL A 70 -20.67 39.05 -1.68
C VAL A 70 -19.94 40.35 -1.34
N ARG A 71 -20.61 41.28 -0.66
CA ARG A 71 -20.01 42.60 -0.38
C ARG A 71 -20.40 43.20 0.96
N TYR A 72 -19.53 44.04 1.52
CA TYR A 72 -19.76 44.72 2.81
C TYR A 72 -19.95 43.73 3.98
N ASN A 73 -19.32 42.57 3.93
CA ASN A 73 -19.38 41.57 4.99
C ASN A 73 -18.07 41.47 5.77
N GLU A 74 -18.17 40.95 6.99
CA GLU A 74 -17.05 40.48 7.80
C GLU A 74 -17.11 38.96 7.88
N LEU A 75 -16.14 38.26 7.31
CA LEU A 75 -16.06 36.81 7.31
C LEU A 75 -14.93 36.36 8.25
N ASP A 76 -15.26 35.57 9.27
CA ASP A 76 -14.30 34.80 10.04
C ASP A 76 -14.54 33.31 9.79
N VAL A 77 -13.62 32.69 9.05
CA VAL A 77 -13.75 31.31 8.59
C VAL A 77 -12.75 30.43 9.33
N GLY A 78 -13.29 29.48 10.09
CA GLY A 78 -12.56 28.50 10.87
C GLY A 78 -11.63 27.62 10.02
N PRO A 79 -10.77 26.83 10.69
CA PRO A 79 -9.75 26.04 10.00
C PRO A 79 -10.39 24.92 9.18
N GLY A 80 -9.66 24.43 8.19
CA GLY A 80 -9.97 23.15 7.57
C GLY A 80 -9.61 21.98 8.49
N VAL A 81 -10.27 20.84 8.32
CA VAL A 81 -10.06 19.67 9.17
C VAL A 81 -8.94 18.81 8.62
N ALA A 82 -8.12 18.24 9.51
CA ALA A 82 -7.06 17.33 9.12
C ALA A 82 -7.62 16.08 8.41
N GLY A 83 -6.88 15.57 7.43
CA GLY A 83 -7.21 14.31 6.76
C GLY A 83 -6.94 13.10 7.66
N THR A 84 -7.59 11.98 7.36
CA THR A 84 -7.35 10.72 8.09
C THR A 84 -5.99 10.12 7.78
N ASP A 85 -5.33 9.56 8.80
CA ASP A 85 -4.18 8.70 8.57
C ASP A 85 -4.60 7.41 7.86
N GLY A 86 -3.77 6.96 6.93
CA GLY A 86 -3.91 5.68 6.25
C GLY A 86 -3.59 4.51 7.19
N SER A 87 -4.34 3.42 7.07
CA SER A 87 -4.09 2.22 7.84
C SER A 87 -2.84 1.47 7.37
N ASN A 88 -2.09 0.95 8.34
CA ASN A 88 -0.97 0.05 8.06
C ASN A 88 -1.52 -1.29 7.55
N ALA A 89 -0.80 -1.92 6.62
CA ALA A 89 -1.14 -3.27 6.23
C ALA A 89 -0.75 -4.25 7.36
N PRO A 90 -1.61 -5.23 7.69
CA PRO A 90 -1.26 -6.26 8.65
C PRO A 90 -0.13 -7.14 8.09
N PRO A 91 0.71 -7.73 8.97
CA PRO A 91 1.64 -8.76 8.55
C PRO A 91 0.90 -10.04 8.09
N PRO A 92 1.59 -10.93 7.36
CA PRO A 92 1.12 -12.29 7.10
C PRO A 92 0.71 -13.01 8.39
N SER A 93 -0.30 -13.88 8.32
CA SER A 93 -0.79 -14.66 9.46
C SER A 93 0.24 -15.65 10.01
N SER A 94 1.22 -16.07 9.21
CA SER A 94 2.40 -16.82 9.66
C SER A 94 3.68 -16.14 9.19
N ALA A 95 4.68 -16.09 10.07
CA ALA A 95 5.98 -15.48 9.78
C ALA A 95 6.81 -16.25 8.73
N PHE A 96 6.54 -17.55 8.59
CA PHE A 96 7.25 -18.45 7.68
C PHE A 96 6.26 -19.20 6.80
N ALA A 97 6.66 -19.42 5.54
CA ALA A 97 6.00 -20.35 4.65
C ALA A 97 6.33 -21.80 5.05
N PRO A 98 5.53 -22.79 4.63
CA PRO A 98 5.80 -24.19 4.95
C PRO A 98 7.19 -24.66 4.46
N ASN A 99 7.87 -25.42 5.30
CA ASN A 99 9.16 -26.03 4.96
C ASN A 99 8.97 -27.18 3.96
N GLY A 100 10.05 -27.52 3.26
CA GLY A 100 10.14 -28.74 2.49
C GLY A 100 10.11 -29.97 3.39
N ASN A 101 9.66 -31.08 2.83
CA ASN A 101 9.65 -32.40 3.47
C ASN A 101 11.00 -33.09 3.26
N ASN A 102 11.45 -33.81 4.29
CA ASN A 102 12.69 -34.57 4.22
C ASN A 102 12.58 -35.74 3.23
N GLY A 103 13.69 -36.08 2.60
CA GLY A 103 13.84 -37.32 1.84
C GLY A 103 13.88 -38.54 2.76
N GLN A 104 13.47 -39.69 2.25
CA GLN A 104 13.52 -40.94 2.99
C GLN A 104 14.94 -41.52 3.00
N THR A 105 15.30 -42.19 4.09
CA THR A 105 16.52 -43.01 4.20
C THR A 105 16.61 -44.02 3.06
N GLY A 106 17.84 -44.30 2.63
CA GLY A 106 18.17 -45.44 1.79
C GLY A 106 17.80 -46.77 2.45
N CYS A 107 17.81 -47.86 1.69
CA CYS A 107 17.53 -49.21 2.18
C CYS A 107 18.60 -50.19 1.77
N GLU A 108 18.79 -51.18 2.64
CA GLU A 108 19.46 -52.43 2.30
C GLU A 108 18.53 -53.32 1.45
N LYS A 109 19.08 -53.89 0.38
CA LYS A 109 18.39 -54.78 -0.60
C LYS A 109 17.31 -54.09 -1.44
N SER A 110 17.55 -54.07 -2.76
CA SER A 110 16.56 -53.64 -3.75
C SER A 110 15.31 -54.54 -3.72
N GLY A 111 14.14 -53.90 -3.71
CA GLY A 111 12.83 -54.57 -3.71
C GLY A 111 11.84 -54.10 -2.65
N VAL A 112 12.24 -53.25 -1.70
CA VAL A 112 11.30 -52.58 -0.79
C VAL A 112 10.66 -51.40 -1.54
N PRO A 113 9.38 -51.45 -1.95
CA PRO A 113 8.80 -50.49 -2.91
C PRO A 113 8.58 -49.08 -2.36
N SER A 114 9.02 -48.78 -1.13
CA SER A 114 8.61 -47.61 -0.36
C SER A 114 9.73 -46.89 0.37
N CYS A 115 10.98 -47.06 -0.02
CA CYS A 115 12.10 -46.32 0.56
C CYS A 115 12.90 -45.54 -0.48
N ALA A 116 13.85 -44.73 -0.02
CA ALA A 116 14.61 -43.79 -0.84
C ALA A 116 13.75 -42.77 -1.62
N ASN A 117 12.46 -42.61 -1.28
CA ASN A 117 11.63 -41.61 -1.95
C ASN A 117 12.14 -40.21 -1.60
N GLY A 118 12.24 -39.36 -2.62
CA GLY A 118 12.46 -37.95 -2.42
C GLY A 118 11.28 -37.32 -1.67
N GLY A 119 11.58 -36.34 -0.83
CA GLY A 119 10.58 -35.61 -0.06
C GLY A 119 9.48 -35.07 -0.96
N ALA A 120 8.22 -35.25 -0.57
CA ALA A 120 7.09 -34.72 -1.32
C ALA A 120 7.14 -33.18 -1.35
N ALA A 121 6.69 -32.55 -2.44
CA ALA A 121 6.57 -31.10 -2.48
C ALA A 121 5.60 -30.62 -1.37
N PRO A 122 5.93 -29.54 -0.64
CA PRO A 122 5.03 -28.99 0.38
C PRO A 122 3.78 -28.38 -0.27
N ASN A 123 2.66 -28.34 0.46
CA ASN A 123 1.42 -27.72 -0.01
C ASN A 123 1.36 -26.24 0.40
N CYS A 124 1.41 -25.35 -0.58
CA CYS A 124 1.32 -23.89 -0.41
C CYS A 124 1.12 -23.21 -1.78
N PRO A 125 0.86 -21.88 -1.83
CA PRO A 125 0.65 -21.17 -3.09
C PRO A 125 1.87 -21.18 -4.04
N ASN A 126 3.08 -21.20 -3.49
CA ASN A 126 4.34 -21.26 -4.25
C ASN A 126 5.19 -22.46 -3.75
N PRO A 127 4.84 -23.70 -4.13
CA PRO A 127 5.48 -24.89 -3.60
C PRO A 127 6.92 -25.04 -4.10
N GLY A 128 7.77 -25.58 -3.24
CA GLY A 128 9.09 -26.05 -3.65
C GLY A 128 9.01 -27.35 -4.45
N GLY A 129 10.09 -27.69 -5.13
CA GLY A 129 10.18 -28.89 -5.95
C GLY A 129 10.30 -30.16 -5.11
N LYS A 130 9.69 -31.26 -5.58
CA LYS A 130 9.88 -32.59 -5.00
C LYS A 130 11.36 -32.99 -5.01
N GLY A 131 11.85 -33.64 -3.96
CA GLY A 131 13.17 -34.26 -3.98
C GLY A 131 13.27 -35.43 -4.98
N GLY A 132 14.48 -35.69 -5.47
CA GLY A 132 14.76 -36.83 -6.32
C GLY A 132 14.75 -38.14 -5.51
N ASN A 133 14.23 -39.22 -6.09
CA ASN A 133 14.36 -40.54 -5.46
C ASN A 133 15.83 -40.99 -5.51
N GLY A 134 16.28 -41.75 -4.51
CA GLY A 134 17.60 -42.37 -4.52
C GLY A 134 17.76 -43.39 -5.66
N GLY A 135 19.00 -43.59 -6.08
CA GLY A 135 19.36 -44.59 -7.08
C GLY A 135 19.33 -45.99 -6.47
N ASN A 136 18.89 -46.98 -7.24
CA ASN A 136 18.87 -48.38 -6.83
C ASN A 136 19.91 -49.16 -7.66
N GLU A 137 20.45 -50.25 -7.12
CA GLU A 137 21.16 -51.27 -7.92
C GLU A 137 22.29 -50.73 -8.81
N GLY A 138 23.16 -49.89 -8.25
CA GLY A 138 24.23 -49.25 -9.01
C GLY A 138 23.72 -48.26 -10.08
N GLN A 139 22.54 -47.68 -9.89
CA GLN A 139 22.03 -46.56 -10.69
C GLN A 139 22.25 -45.21 -9.99
N SER A 140 22.31 -44.14 -10.79
CA SER A 140 22.31 -42.77 -10.27
C SER A 140 21.00 -42.45 -9.56
N GLY A 141 21.07 -41.56 -8.58
CA GLY A 141 19.87 -40.93 -8.03
C GLY A 141 19.15 -40.07 -9.07
N PHE A 142 17.85 -39.85 -8.85
CA PHE A 142 17.04 -38.98 -9.70
C PHE A 142 17.29 -37.51 -9.37
N GLN A 143 17.13 -36.64 -10.36
CA GLN A 143 17.14 -35.20 -10.17
C GLN A 143 15.92 -34.77 -9.33
N GLY A 144 16.12 -33.80 -8.45
CA GLY A 144 14.99 -33.09 -7.83
C GLY A 144 14.19 -32.29 -8.86
N SER A 145 12.94 -31.98 -8.55
CA SER A 145 12.12 -31.09 -9.38
C SER A 145 12.47 -29.62 -9.13
N PRO A 146 12.30 -28.72 -10.11
CA PRO A 146 12.37 -27.28 -9.86
C PRO A 146 11.21 -26.82 -8.96
N GLY A 147 11.43 -25.71 -8.24
CA GLY A 147 10.37 -25.01 -7.51
C GLY A 147 9.37 -24.33 -8.45
N ALA A 148 8.13 -24.13 -7.99
CA ALA A 148 7.08 -23.53 -8.79
C ALA A 148 7.40 -22.09 -9.24
N ASN A 149 6.77 -21.67 -10.34
CA ASN A 149 6.82 -20.29 -10.87
C ASN A 149 8.23 -19.80 -11.26
N GLY A 150 9.05 -20.70 -11.81
CA GLY A 150 10.46 -20.42 -12.13
C GLY A 150 11.33 -20.36 -10.88
N GLY A 151 11.03 -21.20 -9.89
CA GLY A 151 11.75 -21.28 -8.63
C GLY A 151 13.12 -21.94 -8.77
N GLY A 152 13.71 -22.31 -7.64
CA GLY A 152 15.04 -22.89 -7.62
C GLY A 152 15.13 -24.16 -8.46
N ASN A 153 16.25 -24.35 -9.17
CA ASN A 153 16.50 -25.55 -9.97
C ASN A 153 16.62 -26.79 -9.06
N GLY A 154 16.14 -27.93 -9.52
CA GLY A 154 16.34 -29.19 -8.82
C GLY A 154 17.78 -29.69 -8.91
N GLY A 155 18.30 -30.21 -7.80
CA GLY A 155 19.65 -30.76 -7.73
C GLY A 155 19.79 -32.04 -8.55
N PRO A 156 20.82 -32.19 -9.40
CA PRO A 156 21.24 -33.48 -9.95
C PRO A 156 21.38 -34.58 -8.89
N GLY A 157 20.98 -35.80 -9.24
CA GLY A 157 21.22 -36.97 -8.41
C GLY A 157 22.68 -37.42 -8.44
N GLY A 158 23.11 -38.12 -7.40
CA GLY A 158 24.47 -38.65 -7.27
C GLY A 158 24.70 -39.82 -8.23
N PRO A 159 25.87 -39.92 -8.90
CA PRO A 159 26.23 -41.12 -9.64
C PRO A 159 26.29 -42.37 -8.74
N PRO A 160 26.12 -43.57 -9.31
CA PRO A 160 26.20 -44.80 -8.52
C PRO A 160 27.59 -45.00 -7.93
N ASN A 161 27.65 -45.69 -6.80
CA ASN A 161 28.92 -46.12 -6.22
C ASN A 161 29.26 -47.53 -6.72
N GLY A 162 30.53 -47.75 -7.04
CA GLY A 162 31.05 -49.09 -7.28
C GLY A 162 31.53 -49.69 -5.96
N CYS A 163 31.50 -51.01 -5.83
CA CYS A 163 31.99 -51.70 -4.63
C CYS A 163 33.48 -51.36 -4.39
N THR A 164 33.75 -50.48 -3.42
CA THR A 164 35.11 -50.19 -2.98
C THR A 164 35.44 -51.09 -1.80
N PRO A 165 36.63 -51.72 -1.75
CA PRO A 165 37.00 -52.67 -0.70
C PRO A 165 37.21 -52.04 0.69
N PHE A 166 36.98 -50.74 0.83
CA PHE A 166 37.01 -50.00 2.09
C PHE A 166 35.58 -49.69 2.52
N LEU A 167 35.07 -50.49 3.47
CA LEU A 167 33.73 -50.54 4.07
C LEU A 167 33.26 -49.24 4.78
N SER A 168 33.64 -48.05 4.32
CA SER A 168 33.39 -46.81 5.07
C SER A 168 33.23 -45.54 4.24
N ASP A 169 33.36 -45.59 2.91
CA ASP A 169 33.14 -44.41 2.06
C ASP A 169 31.68 -44.37 1.60
N PRO A 170 30.85 -43.45 2.11
CA PRO A 170 29.49 -43.30 1.61
C PRO A 170 29.53 -42.97 0.12
N GLY A 171 28.61 -43.57 -0.64
CA GLY A 171 28.44 -43.33 -2.06
C GLY A 171 28.18 -41.85 -2.38
N THR A 172 28.18 -41.52 -3.67
CA THR A 172 28.16 -40.10 -4.04
C THR A 172 26.81 -39.43 -3.69
N PRO A 173 26.84 -38.28 -3.00
CA PRO A 173 25.63 -37.61 -2.56
C PRO A 173 24.87 -37.01 -3.74
N GLY A 174 23.55 -36.93 -3.61
CA GLY A 174 22.75 -36.04 -4.44
C GLY A 174 23.12 -34.58 -4.17
N THR A 175 23.06 -33.74 -5.20
CA THR A 175 23.37 -32.31 -5.03
C THR A 175 22.18 -31.55 -4.44
N PRO A 176 22.42 -30.46 -3.68
CA PRO A 176 21.34 -29.63 -3.17
C PRO A 176 20.50 -28.97 -4.26
N GLY A 177 19.22 -28.74 -3.97
CA GLY A 177 18.36 -27.89 -4.79
C GLY A 177 18.72 -26.41 -4.67
N GLY A 178 18.49 -25.64 -5.73
CA GLY A 178 18.68 -24.19 -5.74
C GLY A 178 17.63 -23.47 -4.87
N GLY A 179 18.00 -22.33 -4.29
CA GLY A 179 17.06 -21.47 -3.58
C GLY A 179 16.06 -20.78 -4.52
N GLY A 180 14.86 -20.50 -4.02
CA GLY A 180 13.89 -19.67 -4.72
C GLY A 180 14.26 -18.19 -4.65
N SER A 181 13.97 -17.42 -5.71
CA SER A 181 14.18 -15.97 -5.69
C SER A 181 13.17 -15.27 -4.77
N ASN A 182 13.62 -14.22 -4.08
CA ASN A 182 12.75 -13.37 -3.28
C ASN A 182 11.73 -12.61 -4.15
N GLY A 183 10.59 -12.28 -3.56
CA GLY A 183 9.62 -11.35 -4.12
C GLY A 183 10.13 -9.91 -4.07
N SER A 184 9.67 -9.11 -5.02
CA SER A 184 9.91 -7.67 -5.08
C SER A 184 9.03 -6.92 -4.09
N GLN A 185 9.56 -5.83 -3.53
CA GLN A 185 8.78 -4.89 -2.73
C GLN A 185 7.70 -4.22 -3.60
N GLY A 186 6.54 -3.94 -3.00
CA GLY A 186 5.52 -3.09 -3.61
C GLY A 186 5.99 -1.63 -3.74
N GLY A 187 5.59 -0.97 -4.83
CA GLY A 187 5.83 0.46 -5.03
C GLY A 187 5.07 1.34 -4.03
N SER A 188 5.67 2.48 -3.70
CA SER A 188 5.07 3.50 -2.83
C SER A 188 3.90 4.22 -3.50
N GLY A 189 2.89 4.56 -2.71
CA GLY A 189 1.80 5.43 -3.15
C GLY A 189 2.28 6.85 -3.40
N ALA A 190 1.67 7.55 -4.37
CA ALA A 190 1.96 8.94 -4.64
C ALA A 190 1.53 9.84 -3.45
N GLY A 191 2.29 10.91 -3.18
CA GLY A 191 1.85 11.93 -2.22
C GLY A 191 0.71 12.78 -2.81
N GLY A 192 -0.17 13.29 -1.95
CA GLY A 192 -1.22 14.22 -2.36
C GLY A 192 -0.65 15.56 -2.84
N GLY A 193 -1.33 16.19 -3.79
CA GLY A 193 -0.96 17.50 -4.33
C GLY A 193 -1.12 18.66 -3.32
N SER A 194 -0.57 19.83 -3.67
CA SER A 194 -0.68 21.06 -2.85
C SER A 194 -2.05 21.72 -2.93
N VAL A 195 -2.85 21.32 -3.92
CA VAL A 195 -4.24 21.72 -4.11
C VAL A 195 -4.99 20.48 -4.59
N GLY A 196 -6.16 20.24 -4.00
CA GLY A 196 -7.12 19.24 -4.45
C GLY A 196 -7.91 19.71 -5.67
N SER A 197 -9.08 19.10 -5.87
CA SER A 197 -9.96 19.44 -6.99
C SER A 197 -11.24 20.13 -6.55
N SER A 198 -11.95 20.69 -7.51
CA SER A 198 -13.28 21.25 -7.29
C SER A 198 -14.37 20.23 -7.64
N SER A 199 -15.47 20.25 -6.89
CA SER A 199 -16.68 19.47 -7.14
C SER A 199 -17.92 20.32 -6.88
N ALA A 200 -19.11 19.84 -7.27
CA ALA A 200 -20.37 20.51 -6.97
C ALA A 200 -20.61 20.75 -5.47
N SER A 201 -20.02 19.92 -4.59
CA SER A 201 -20.07 20.07 -3.13
C SER A 201 -18.91 20.91 -2.55
N GLY A 202 -18.07 21.52 -3.40
CA GLY A 202 -16.93 22.32 -3.00
C GLY A 202 -15.58 21.61 -3.19
N TYR A 203 -14.61 21.96 -2.35
CA TYR A 203 -13.25 21.45 -2.39
C TYR A 203 -13.18 19.96 -2.04
N VAL A 204 -12.51 19.19 -2.89
CA VAL A 204 -12.15 17.79 -2.66
C VAL A 204 -10.66 17.75 -2.32
N PRO A 205 -10.28 17.38 -1.08
CA PRO A 205 -8.88 17.35 -0.67
C PRO A 205 -8.01 16.42 -1.52
N ALA A 206 -6.75 16.81 -1.74
CA ALA A 206 -5.77 16.00 -2.45
C ALA A 206 -5.27 14.84 -1.58
N SER A 207 -5.95 13.70 -1.58
CA SER A 207 -5.47 12.49 -0.89
C SER A 207 -4.22 11.90 -1.54
N GLY A 208 -3.42 11.18 -0.76
CA GLY A 208 -2.33 10.36 -1.30
C GLY A 208 -2.87 9.13 -2.04
N GLY A 209 -1.97 8.39 -2.68
CA GLY A 209 -2.24 7.07 -3.25
C GLY A 209 -1.94 5.95 -2.26
N ALA A 210 -2.64 4.82 -2.38
CA ALA A 210 -2.26 3.60 -1.69
C ALA A 210 -0.93 3.05 -2.24
N GLY A 211 -0.18 2.32 -1.42
CA GLY A 211 0.93 1.51 -1.92
C GLY A 211 0.43 0.34 -2.77
N SER A 212 1.36 -0.46 -3.30
CA SER A 212 1.04 -1.73 -3.95
C SER A 212 1.49 -2.92 -3.09
N THR A 213 0.88 -4.09 -3.29
CA THR A 213 1.27 -5.30 -2.57
C THR A 213 2.64 -5.78 -3.03
N GLY A 214 3.43 -6.32 -2.10
CA GLY A 214 4.66 -7.03 -2.45
C GLY A 214 4.36 -8.28 -3.25
N THR A 215 5.30 -8.74 -4.07
CA THR A 215 5.14 -10.01 -4.79
C THR A 215 5.59 -11.19 -3.92
N GLY A 216 5.05 -12.37 -4.19
CA GLY A 216 5.45 -13.60 -3.50
C GLY A 216 6.84 -14.06 -3.94
N GLY A 217 7.58 -14.67 -3.01
CA GLY A 217 8.81 -15.41 -3.31
C GLY A 217 8.52 -16.70 -4.07
N LYS A 218 9.54 -17.25 -4.72
CA LYS A 218 9.44 -18.50 -5.49
C LYS A 218 9.79 -19.70 -4.62
N GLY A 219 9.28 -20.89 -4.97
CA GLY A 219 9.63 -22.12 -4.28
C GLY A 219 11.10 -22.51 -4.50
N GLY A 220 11.70 -23.19 -3.52
CA GLY A 220 13.04 -23.78 -3.69
C GLY A 220 13.01 -25.03 -4.56
N GLY A 221 14.14 -25.43 -5.15
CA GLY A 221 14.27 -26.69 -5.88
C GLY A 221 14.41 -27.88 -4.93
N GLY A 222 13.97 -29.06 -5.35
CA GLY A 222 14.24 -30.31 -4.62
C GLY A 222 15.71 -30.72 -4.76
N GLY A 223 16.28 -31.34 -3.73
CA GLY A 223 17.59 -31.96 -3.81
C GLY A 223 17.56 -33.24 -4.64
N GLY A 224 18.70 -33.60 -5.24
CA GLY A 224 18.84 -34.87 -5.95
C GLY A 224 18.88 -36.07 -5.00
N GLY A 225 18.46 -37.24 -5.47
CA GLY A 225 18.69 -38.49 -4.73
C GLY A 225 20.15 -38.89 -4.72
N GLY A 226 20.60 -39.60 -3.69
CA GLY A 226 21.93 -40.19 -3.65
C GLY A 226 22.07 -41.38 -4.62
N GLY A 227 23.30 -41.69 -5.03
CA GLY A 227 23.57 -42.85 -5.89
C GLY A 227 23.36 -44.17 -5.16
N GLY A 228 22.91 -45.20 -5.88
CA GLY A 228 22.77 -46.56 -5.33
C GLY A 228 24.12 -47.27 -5.18
N GLY A 229 24.17 -48.20 -4.24
CA GLY A 229 25.27 -49.15 -4.03
C GLY A 229 25.27 -50.26 -5.07
N SER A 230 26.42 -50.92 -5.27
CA SER A 230 26.55 -52.00 -6.26
C SER A 230 26.80 -53.36 -5.61
N GLY A 231 25.98 -54.35 -5.95
CA GLY A 231 26.16 -55.74 -5.50
C GLY A 231 27.26 -56.51 -6.26
N SER A 232 28.24 -55.80 -6.82
CA SER A 232 29.28 -56.35 -7.70
C SER A 232 30.62 -56.51 -6.99
N GLY A 233 31.45 -57.49 -7.38
CA GLY A 233 32.76 -57.71 -6.76
C GLY A 233 32.69 -58.38 -5.37
N LEU A 234 33.35 -57.79 -4.38
CA LEU A 234 33.38 -58.30 -2.99
C LEU A 234 32.07 -58.02 -2.22
N CYS A 235 31.19 -57.15 -2.76
CA CYS A 235 29.91 -56.75 -2.18
C CYS A 235 28.79 -57.70 -2.64
N ILE A 236 28.92 -58.99 -2.34
CA ILE A 236 28.05 -60.04 -2.88
C ILE A 236 26.61 -59.85 -2.34
N GLN A 237 25.66 -59.51 -3.23
CA GLN A 237 24.22 -59.37 -2.93
C GLN A 237 23.79 -58.17 -2.04
N ALA A 238 24.66 -57.17 -1.82
CA ALA A 238 24.29 -55.90 -1.19
C ALA A 238 23.91 -54.88 -2.28
N TRP A 239 22.61 -54.76 -2.56
CA TRP A 239 22.08 -53.78 -3.51
C TRP A 239 21.36 -52.70 -2.72
N ASP A 240 22.05 -51.59 -2.46
CA ASP A 240 21.56 -50.57 -1.56
C ASP A 240 21.02 -49.36 -2.32
N SER A 241 19.92 -48.81 -1.82
CA SER A 241 19.34 -47.60 -2.40
C SER A 241 19.92 -46.36 -1.74
N GLY A 242 20.27 -45.36 -2.55
CA GLY A 242 20.71 -44.06 -2.05
C GLY A 242 19.60 -43.33 -1.29
N GLY A 243 19.97 -42.39 -0.42
CA GLY A 243 18.98 -41.57 0.28
C GLY A 243 18.17 -40.69 -0.70
N GLY A 244 16.87 -40.55 -0.46
CA GLY A 244 16.03 -39.64 -1.22
C GLY A 244 16.40 -38.17 -0.98
N GLY A 245 16.32 -37.31 -1.99
CA GLY A 245 16.54 -35.87 -1.83
C GLY A 245 15.44 -35.20 -1.02
N GLY A 246 15.75 -34.12 -0.31
CA GLY A 246 14.74 -33.30 0.37
C GLY A 246 13.97 -32.41 -0.61
N SER A 247 12.69 -32.12 -0.38
CA SER A 247 11.97 -31.16 -1.22
C SER A 247 12.34 -29.71 -0.88
N GLY A 248 12.17 -28.82 -1.86
CA GLY A 248 12.36 -27.39 -1.66
C GLY A 248 11.31 -26.79 -0.73
N GLY A 249 11.67 -25.69 -0.06
CA GLY A 249 10.74 -24.91 0.77
C GLY A 249 9.77 -24.07 -0.04
N CYS A 250 8.63 -23.73 0.56
CA CYS A 250 7.65 -22.83 -0.05
C CYS A 250 8.17 -21.40 -0.17
N GLY A 251 7.84 -20.73 -1.27
CA GLY A 251 8.02 -19.28 -1.38
C GLY A 251 7.07 -18.51 -0.46
N GLY A 252 7.57 -17.49 0.22
CA GLY A 252 6.79 -16.63 1.10
C GLY A 252 5.79 -15.76 0.36
N ILE A 253 4.63 -15.51 0.97
CA ILE A 253 3.65 -14.54 0.44
C ILE A 253 4.12 -13.09 0.61
N GLY A 254 3.77 -12.23 -0.35
CA GLY A 254 4.09 -10.80 -0.30
C GLY A 254 3.27 -10.05 0.76
N GLY A 255 3.83 -8.94 1.25
CA GLY A 255 3.19 -8.08 2.24
C GLY A 255 2.07 -7.20 1.64
N GLY A 256 1.06 -6.91 2.46
CA GLY A 256 -0.06 -6.05 2.06
C GLY A 256 0.34 -4.57 1.84
N ALA A 257 -0.42 -3.85 1.03
CA ALA A 257 -0.18 -2.43 0.77
C ALA A 257 -0.62 -1.53 1.94
N GLY A 258 0.17 -0.50 2.24
CA GLY A 258 -0.24 0.58 3.14
C GLY A 258 -1.29 1.48 2.47
N GLN A 259 -2.31 1.90 3.21
CA GLN A 259 -3.37 2.76 2.67
C GLN A 259 -2.94 4.22 2.58
N SER A 260 -3.58 4.98 1.70
CA SER A 260 -3.31 6.42 1.53
C SER A 260 -3.66 7.24 2.77
N GLY A 261 -2.91 8.30 3.02
CA GLY A 261 -3.35 9.39 3.90
C GLY A 261 -4.37 10.28 3.19
N GLY A 262 -5.43 10.67 3.89
CA GLY A 262 -6.45 11.58 3.39
C GLY A 262 -5.95 13.03 3.29
N GLY A 263 -6.42 13.78 2.29
CA GLY A 263 -6.09 15.20 2.17
C GLY A 263 -6.72 16.05 3.29
N GLY A 264 -6.06 17.15 3.66
CA GLY A 264 -6.61 18.14 4.59
C GLY A 264 -7.62 19.07 3.92
N GLY A 265 -8.69 19.42 4.64
CA GLY A 265 -9.71 20.35 4.17
C GLY A 265 -9.23 21.80 4.12
N GLY A 266 -9.87 22.65 3.32
CA GLY A 266 -9.51 24.06 3.20
C GLY A 266 -10.27 24.98 4.14
N SER A 267 -9.75 26.19 4.32
CA SER A 267 -10.44 27.33 4.95
C SER A 267 -10.70 28.39 3.90
N PHE A 268 -11.96 28.61 3.55
CA PHE A 268 -12.36 29.45 2.42
C PHE A 268 -13.35 30.54 2.83
N GLY A 269 -12.99 31.80 2.58
CA GLY A 269 -13.92 32.92 2.67
C GLY A 269 -15.11 32.71 1.72
N VAL A 270 -14.79 32.66 0.44
CA VAL A 270 -15.70 32.32 -0.65
C VAL A 270 -15.07 31.22 -1.50
N PHE A 271 -15.81 30.15 -1.77
CA PHE A 271 -15.43 29.10 -2.72
C PHE A 271 -16.45 29.05 -3.86
N ALA A 272 -16.00 29.25 -5.10
CA ALA A 272 -16.88 29.33 -6.25
C ALA A 272 -16.55 28.26 -7.31
N VAL A 273 -17.44 27.26 -7.43
CA VAL A 273 -17.31 26.11 -8.34
C VAL A 273 -17.65 26.49 -9.79
N GLY A 274 -18.52 27.48 -10.01
CA GLY A 274 -18.88 27.95 -11.35
C GLY A 274 -19.61 29.29 -11.30
N GLY A 275 -20.13 29.73 -12.45
CA GLY A 275 -20.94 30.95 -12.55
C GLY A 275 -20.13 32.25 -12.46
N THR A 276 -20.78 33.32 -12.01
CA THR A 276 -20.16 34.64 -11.82
C THR A 276 -20.25 35.07 -10.37
N VAL A 277 -19.11 35.34 -9.74
CA VAL A 277 -19.02 35.81 -8.37
C VAL A 277 -18.29 37.14 -8.28
N ILE A 278 -18.88 38.09 -7.55
CA ILE A 278 -18.36 39.43 -7.31
C ILE A 278 -18.16 39.59 -5.81
N VAL A 279 -16.90 39.54 -5.39
CA VAL A 279 -16.48 39.65 -3.99
C VAL A 279 -15.79 40.99 -3.80
N THR A 280 -16.45 41.94 -3.15
CA THR A 280 -15.93 43.31 -3.01
C THR A 280 -16.23 43.94 -1.66
N ASN A 281 -15.35 44.82 -1.15
CA ASN A 281 -15.60 45.56 0.09
C ASN A 281 -15.89 44.67 1.30
N ASN A 282 -15.26 43.49 1.39
CA ASN A 282 -15.36 42.63 2.57
C ASN A 282 -14.08 42.69 3.42
N THR A 283 -14.22 42.35 4.69
CA THR A 283 -13.10 41.92 5.54
C THR A 283 -13.18 40.40 5.67
N ILE A 284 -12.17 39.68 5.18
CA ILE A 284 -12.16 38.22 5.12
C ILE A 284 -10.95 37.71 5.89
N THR A 285 -11.20 36.92 6.93
CA THR A 285 -10.18 36.19 7.68
C THR A 285 -10.42 34.71 7.53
N THR A 286 -9.46 33.99 6.96
CA THR A 286 -9.46 32.51 6.96
C THR A 286 -8.44 32.01 7.97
N LYS A 287 -8.71 30.88 8.62
CA LYS A 287 -7.72 30.20 9.48
C LYS A 287 -6.90 29.20 8.67
N SER A 288 -6.15 28.34 9.36
CA SER A 288 -5.26 27.38 8.72
C SER A 288 -6.03 26.35 7.89
N GLY A 289 -5.43 25.92 6.78
CA GLY A 289 -5.86 24.68 6.13
C GLY A 289 -5.61 23.46 7.01
N GLY A 290 -6.37 22.40 6.80
CA GLY A 290 -6.21 21.13 7.51
C GLY A 290 -4.91 20.44 7.11
N LYS A 291 -4.24 19.77 8.06
CA LYS A 291 -3.07 18.95 7.76
C LYS A 291 -3.47 17.71 6.93
N GLY A 292 -2.65 17.29 5.98
CA GLY A 292 -2.81 15.99 5.34
C GLY A 292 -2.54 14.83 6.31
N GLY A 293 -3.29 13.75 6.17
CA GLY A 293 -3.09 12.52 6.93
C GLY A 293 -1.82 11.78 6.52
N LYS A 294 -1.21 11.07 7.46
CA LYS A 294 -0.04 10.23 7.21
C LYS A 294 -0.44 9.01 6.35
N GLY A 295 0.39 8.60 5.40
CA GLY A 295 0.22 7.33 4.70
C GLY A 295 0.48 6.11 5.60
N GLY A 296 -0.24 5.02 5.36
CA GLY A 296 -0.05 3.75 6.07
C GLY A 296 1.24 3.05 5.67
N ASN A 297 1.84 2.31 6.58
CA ASN A 297 3.00 1.47 6.30
C ASN A 297 2.57 0.23 5.49
N GLY A 298 3.43 -0.19 4.55
CA GLY A 298 3.30 -1.51 3.93
C GLY A 298 3.58 -2.63 4.94
N GLY A 299 2.94 -3.78 4.75
CA GLY A 299 3.16 -4.96 5.58
C GLY A 299 4.48 -5.65 5.25
N ALA A 300 5.07 -6.33 6.23
CA ALA A 300 6.21 -7.20 5.96
C ALA A 300 5.81 -8.35 5.01
N GLY A 301 6.75 -8.82 4.20
CA GLY A 301 6.58 -10.09 3.48
C GLY A 301 6.78 -11.28 4.41
N GLN A 302 6.25 -12.44 4.04
CA GLN A 302 6.49 -13.69 4.76
C GLN A 302 7.87 -14.27 4.39
N SER A 303 8.61 -14.80 5.36
CA SER A 303 9.85 -15.50 5.09
C SER A 303 9.59 -16.81 4.33
N GLY A 304 10.47 -17.17 3.39
CA GLY A 304 10.40 -18.45 2.70
C GLY A 304 10.59 -19.62 3.66
N GLY A 305 10.04 -20.78 3.29
CA GLY A 305 10.22 -22.02 4.03
C GLY A 305 11.63 -22.57 3.80
N SER A 306 12.18 -23.26 4.80
CA SER A 306 13.45 -23.99 4.61
C SER A 306 13.25 -25.15 3.64
N GLY A 307 14.32 -25.60 2.97
CA GLY A 307 14.30 -26.89 2.30
C GLY A 307 14.22 -28.04 3.29
N GLY A 308 13.73 -29.19 2.84
CA GLY A 308 13.80 -30.45 3.57
C GLY A 308 15.22 -31.01 3.53
N SER A 309 15.61 -31.77 4.56
CA SER A 309 16.88 -32.48 4.54
C SER A 309 16.86 -33.62 3.53
N GLY A 310 18.02 -33.94 2.96
CA GLY A 310 18.19 -35.22 2.27
C GLY A 310 18.04 -36.39 3.24
N GLY A 311 17.62 -37.54 2.72
CA GLY A 311 17.62 -38.80 3.44
C GLY A 311 19.04 -39.33 3.63
N PRO A 312 19.35 -39.95 4.78
CA PRO A 312 20.65 -40.58 4.97
C PRO A 312 20.85 -41.76 4.00
N HIS A 313 22.11 -42.11 3.79
CA HIS A 313 22.50 -43.28 3.01
C HIS A 313 22.27 -44.58 3.78
N SER A 314 22.35 -45.70 3.07
CA SER A 314 22.45 -47.06 3.59
C SER A 314 23.73 -47.71 3.09
N ASP A 315 24.55 -48.25 3.98
CA ASP A 315 25.84 -48.90 3.66
C ASP A 315 26.74 -48.09 2.68
N ASP A 316 27.02 -48.63 1.48
CA ASP A 316 27.90 -48.03 0.48
C ASP A 316 27.20 -47.03 -0.47
N SER A 317 25.89 -46.81 -0.29
CA SER A 317 25.12 -45.85 -1.09
C SER A 317 25.36 -44.39 -0.69
N GLY A 318 24.92 -43.45 -1.53
CA GLY A 318 25.06 -42.02 -1.27
C GLY A 318 23.86 -41.40 -0.56
N PRO A 319 24.04 -40.35 0.27
CA PRO A 319 22.93 -39.65 0.89
C PRO A 319 22.23 -38.72 -0.12
N GLY A 320 20.97 -38.39 0.14
CA GLY A 320 20.23 -37.42 -0.65
C GLY A 320 20.74 -35.99 -0.46
N GLY A 321 20.59 -35.16 -1.48
CA GLY A 321 20.82 -33.72 -1.39
C GLY A 321 19.69 -33.02 -0.63
N GLY A 322 20.01 -31.95 0.11
CA GLY A 322 19.01 -31.10 0.74
C GLY A 322 18.20 -30.31 -0.29
N GLY A 323 16.93 -30.03 0.01
CA GLY A 323 16.14 -29.10 -0.77
C GLY A 323 16.63 -27.65 -0.62
N GLY A 324 16.41 -26.83 -1.63
CA GLY A 324 16.68 -25.41 -1.56
C GLY A 324 15.63 -24.66 -0.74
N PRO A 325 15.98 -23.56 -0.06
CA PRO A 325 15.01 -22.72 0.63
C PRO A 325 14.09 -22.01 -0.37
N GLY A 326 12.85 -21.74 0.04
CA GLY A 326 11.98 -20.83 -0.70
C GLY A 326 12.43 -19.38 -0.56
N GLY A 327 12.12 -18.56 -1.55
CA GLY A 327 12.37 -17.12 -1.49
C GLY A 327 11.42 -16.42 -0.53
N ASN A 328 11.89 -15.36 0.13
CA ASN A 328 11.04 -14.50 0.96
C ASN A 328 10.04 -13.74 0.10
N GLY A 329 8.83 -13.51 0.60
CA GLY A 329 7.91 -12.56 0.01
C GLY A 329 8.43 -11.12 0.13
N GLY A 330 8.17 -10.29 -0.87
CA GLY A 330 8.51 -8.87 -0.82
C GLY A 330 7.60 -8.13 0.16
N ALA A 331 8.13 -7.09 0.81
CA ALA A 331 7.31 -6.20 1.64
C ALA A 331 6.29 -5.43 0.78
N GLY A 332 5.16 -5.05 1.38
CA GLY A 332 4.22 -4.13 0.75
C GLY A 332 4.78 -2.72 0.62
N GLY A 333 4.27 -1.98 -0.35
CA GLY A 333 4.58 -0.58 -0.55
C GLY A 333 3.88 0.30 0.50
N PRO A 334 4.53 1.37 0.98
CA PRO A 334 3.89 2.35 1.85
C PRO A 334 2.86 3.19 1.08
N GLY A 335 1.79 3.60 1.76
CA GLY A 335 0.86 4.61 1.25
C GLY A 335 1.49 6.01 1.23
N GLY A 336 1.06 6.84 0.29
CA GLY A 336 1.45 8.25 0.22
C GLY A 336 0.69 9.10 1.25
N GLY A 337 1.34 10.15 1.74
CA GLY A 337 0.72 11.12 2.63
C GLY A 337 -0.29 12.01 1.89
N GLY A 338 -1.35 12.43 2.58
CA GLY A 338 -2.33 13.37 2.04
C GLY A 338 -1.75 14.77 1.88
N GLY A 339 -2.22 15.50 0.87
CA GLY A 339 -1.90 16.91 0.68
C GLY A 339 -2.50 17.78 1.79
N GLY A 340 -1.83 18.88 2.11
CA GLY A 340 -2.35 19.87 3.03
C GLY A 340 -3.47 20.71 2.43
N GLY A 341 -4.41 21.13 3.27
CA GLY A 341 -5.53 21.97 2.86
C GLY A 341 -5.12 23.42 2.61
N PRO A 342 -5.80 24.14 1.71
CA PRO A 342 -5.51 25.53 1.42
C PRO A 342 -6.15 26.50 2.43
N SER A 343 -5.68 27.75 2.41
CA SER A 343 -6.34 28.88 3.10
C SER A 343 -6.48 30.06 2.16
N ALA A 344 -7.72 30.45 1.82
CA ALA A 344 -7.93 31.51 0.84
C ALA A 344 -9.20 32.32 1.07
N CYS A 345 -9.08 33.64 0.89
CA CYS A 345 -10.25 34.52 0.94
C CYS A 345 -11.21 34.26 -0.23
N LEU A 346 -10.67 34.03 -1.43
CA LEU A 346 -11.41 33.55 -2.59
C LEU A 346 -10.70 32.32 -3.18
N ALA A 347 -11.41 31.20 -3.28
CA ALA A 347 -11.02 30.07 -4.10
C ALA A 347 -12.07 29.88 -5.20
N HIS A 348 -11.62 29.51 -6.40
CA HIS A 348 -12.53 29.31 -7.51
C HIS A 348 -12.07 28.22 -8.47
N SER A 349 -13.03 27.60 -9.18
CA SER A 349 -12.71 26.75 -10.32
C SER A 349 -12.24 27.56 -11.53
N ALA A 350 -11.60 26.90 -12.49
CA ALA A 350 -11.16 27.52 -13.73
C ALA A 350 -12.34 28.07 -14.58
N ALA A 351 -13.55 27.51 -14.43
CA ALA A 351 -14.73 27.92 -15.19
C ALA A 351 -15.47 29.13 -14.60
N THR A 352 -15.06 29.61 -13.41
CA THR A 352 -15.75 30.69 -12.69
C THR A 352 -15.26 32.07 -13.15
N GLN A 353 -16.21 32.97 -13.45
CA GLN A 353 -15.91 34.39 -13.64
C GLN A 353 -15.87 35.09 -12.27
N THR A 354 -14.73 35.70 -11.94
CA THR A 354 -14.51 36.29 -10.61
C THR A 354 -14.16 37.77 -10.69
N THR A 355 -14.82 38.60 -9.88
CA THR A 355 -14.32 39.94 -9.52
C THR A 355 -13.93 39.92 -8.05
N PHE A 356 -12.67 40.25 -7.73
CA PHE A 356 -12.14 40.28 -6.36
C PHE A 356 -11.36 41.57 -6.14
N THR A 357 -12.03 42.61 -5.65
CA THR A 357 -11.45 43.96 -5.51
C THR A 357 -11.89 44.63 -4.20
N ALA A 358 -11.09 45.55 -3.68
CA ALA A 358 -11.40 46.30 -2.46
C ALA A 358 -11.73 45.42 -1.23
N ASN A 359 -11.15 44.23 -1.11
CA ASN A 359 -11.30 43.39 0.09
C ASN A 359 -10.07 43.53 0.99
N SER A 360 -10.28 43.56 2.31
CA SER A 360 -9.23 43.27 3.29
C SER A 360 -9.18 41.75 3.49
N CYS A 361 -8.03 41.13 3.23
CA CYS A 361 -7.88 39.69 3.26
C CYS A 361 -6.70 39.27 4.12
N THR A 362 -6.98 38.44 5.12
CA THR A 362 -5.98 37.82 6.00
C THR A 362 -6.15 36.30 5.92
N THR A 363 -5.17 35.62 5.34
CA THR A 363 -5.18 34.16 5.25
C THR A 363 -4.42 33.51 6.39
N GLY A 364 -4.90 32.36 6.85
CA GLY A 364 -4.15 31.48 7.74
C GLY A 364 -3.01 30.77 7.01
N THR A 365 -2.23 30.00 7.77
CA THR A 365 -1.18 29.15 7.20
C THR A 365 -1.80 28.01 6.38
N PRO A 366 -1.20 27.63 5.24
CA PRO A 366 -1.64 26.42 4.56
C PRO A 366 -1.39 25.20 5.46
N GLY A 367 -2.22 24.17 5.31
CA GLY A 367 -2.01 22.90 5.98
C GLY A 367 -0.72 22.25 5.49
N PHE A 368 0.06 21.64 6.39
CA PHE A 368 1.19 20.81 5.98
C PHE A 368 0.70 19.52 5.33
N GLY A 369 1.45 19.02 4.35
CA GLY A 369 1.23 17.67 3.84
C GLY A 369 1.50 16.62 4.92
N GLY A 370 0.81 15.49 4.82
CA GLY A 370 1.08 14.32 5.64
C GLY A 370 2.36 13.62 5.19
N ASN A 371 3.07 12.99 6.12
CA ASN A 371 4.17 12.10 5.76
C ASN A 371 3.62 10.88 5.00
N GLY A 372 4.43 10.25 4.16
CA GLY A 372 4.11 8.90 3.69
C GLY A 372 4.14 7.86 4.83
N GLY A 373 3.81 6.62 4.50
CA GLY A 373 4.22 5.47 5.31
C GLY A 373 5.74 5.36 5.40
N THR A 374 6.27 4.32 6.02
CA THR A 374 7.73 4.09 6.10
C THR A 374 8.39 4.20 4.71
N ASN A 375 9.27 5.21 4.53
CA ASN A 375 9.91 5.56 3.26
C ASN A 375 8.93 5.87 2.10
N GLY A 376 7.71 6.30 2.42
CA GLY A 376 6.69 6.69 1.44
C GLY A 376 6.77 8.16 1.04
N ASN A 377 6.07 8.51 -0.04
CA ASN A 377 6.02 9.87 -0.53
C ASN A 377 5.16 10.75 0.38
N ALA A 378 5.69 11.89 0.84
CA ALA A 378 4.92 12.87 1.58
C ALA A 378 3.94 13.60 0.66
N GLY A 379 2.81 14.02 1.22
CA GLY A 379 1.92 14.97 0.55
C GLY A 379 2.55 16.36 0.52
N SER A 380 2.14 17.17 -0.45
CA SER A 380 2.58 18.55 -0.55
C SER A 380 1.87 19.43 0.48
N THR A 381 2.57 20.43 1.01
CA THR A 381 1.94 21.51 1.79
C THR A 381 0.94 22.26 0.90
N GLY A 382 -0.19 22.65 1.50
CA GLY A 382 -1.24 23.40 0.85
C GLY A 382 -0.77 24.78 0.36
N VAL A 383 -1.65 25.50 -0.32
CA VAL A 383 -1.41 26.89 -0.72
C VAL A 383 -2.21 27.87 0.14
N ALA A 384 -1.66 29.05 0.35
CA ALA A 384 -2.41 30.16 0.95
C ALA A 384 -2.31 31.40 0.08
N GLY A 385 -3.40 32.15 -0.01
CA GLY A 385 -3.40 33.38 -0.79
C GLY A 385 -4.77 34.06 -0.86
N PRO A 386 -4.79 35.35 -1.21
CA PRO A 386 -6.04 36.11 -1.27
C PRO A 386 -7.00 35.56 -2.34
N LYS A 387 -6.46 35.07 -3.44
CA LYS A 387 -7.20 34.43 -4.53
C LYS A 387 -6.43 33.21 -5.03
N ILE A 388 -7.05 32.04 -5.04
CA ILE A 388 -6.46 30.81 -5.59
C ILE A 388 -7.42 30.13 -6.57
N GLN A 389 -6.85 29.43 -7.55
CA GLN A 389 -7.61 28.58 -8.46
C GLN A 389 -7.48 27.11 -8.03
N VAL A 390 -8.59 26.38 -8.02
CA VAL A 390 -8.70 24.95 -7.73
C VAL A 390 -9.30 24.28 -8.95
N ASN A 391 -8.58 23.35 -9.59
CA ASN A 391 -9.07 22.67 -10.79
C ASN A 391 -9.87 21.43 -10.40
#